data_AF-A0AAX2R9L2-F1
#
_entry.id   AF-A0AAX2R9L2-F1
#
_cell.length_a   1.000
_cell.length_b   1.000
_cell.length_c   1.000
_cell.angle_alpha   90.00
_cell.angle_beta   90.00
_cell.angle_gamma   90.00
#
_symmetry.space_group_name_H-M   'P 1'
#
loop_
_entity.id
_entity.type
_entity.pdbx_description
1 polymer ?
#
loop_
_entity_poly.entity_id
_entity_poly.type
_entity_poly.pdbx_seq_one_letter_code
_entity_poly.pdbx_strand_id
1 'polypeptide(L)'
;MTTLSRQHYKRLRFYWQGRANGGAGMTDGIDLDLAALGLVERFERLGYGVCFRITQAGEQELAAEKAREVGRRQPHHALAGRLAQWRQSQGRVTWQNIELLVDLESGGRQAIRPDVFSVAATYDEKRINPCVDEVKVSRADFLADVARPEKRAGYGRIAEVLYYAAPAGMIEPSEVPEGCGLLVEVAPCEFEILKRPKKRPVSLTTHHFMNLILKPGAFAPAW
;
A
#
# COMPACT_ATOMS: atom_id res chain seq x y z
N MET A 1 -14.91 -11.59 25.60
CA MET A 1 -14.65 -12.16 24.26
C MET A 1 -13.25 -11.70 23.84
N THR A 2 -12.34 -12.64 23.60
CA THR A 2 -10.95 -12.34 23.24
C THR A 2 -10.91 -11.83 21.80
N THR A 3 -10.46 -10.59 21.58
CA THR A 3 -10.33 -10.03 20.23
C THR A 3 -9.06 -10.58 19.57
N LEU A 4 -9.18 -11.25 18.42
CA LEU A 4 -8.05 -11.81 17.70
C LEU A 4 -7.11 -10.70 17.18
N SER A 5 -5.83 -10.78 17.58
CA SER A 5 -4.78 -9.87 17.12
C SER A 5 -4.12 -10.32 15.80
N ARG A 6 -3.25 -9.48 15.22
CA ARG A 6 -2.46 -9.86 14.03
C ARG A 6 -1.60 -11.11 14.24
N GLN A 7 -1.12 -11.35 15.46
CA GLN A 7 -0.31 -12.53 15.78
C GLN A 7 -1.15 -13.81 15.73
N HIS A 8 -2.41 -13.75 16.18
CA HIS A 8 -3.36 -14.85 16.06
C HIS A 8 -3.57 -15.25 14.60
N TYR A 9 -3.88 -14.30 13.72
CA TYR A 9 -4.04 -14.60 12.29
C TYR A 9 -2.76 -15.07 11.61
N LYS A 10 -1.58 -14.63 12.06
CA LYS A 10 -0.30 -15.17 11.60
C LYS A 10 -0.16 -16.64 11.97
N ARG A 11 -0.51 -17.02 13.21
CA ARG A 11 -0.48 -18.41 13.69
C ARG A 11 -1.54 -19.26 13.00
N LEU A 12 -2.75 -18.74 12.80
CA LEU A 12 -3.82 -19.43 12.08
C LEU A 12 -3.44 -19.74 10.62
N ARG A 13 -2.82 -18.78 9.91
CA ARG A 13 -2.25 -19.01 8.56
C ARG A 13 -1.16 -20.07 8.55
N PHE A 14 -0.31 -20.12 9.58
CA PHE A 14 0.72 -21.14 9.70
C PHE A 14 0.09 -22.54 9.73
N TYR A 15 -0.97 -22.73 10.52
CA TYR A 15 -1.71 -24.00 10.56
C TYR A 15 -2.44 -24.30 9.25
N TRP A 16 -3.06 -23.30 8.61
CA TRP A 16 -3.70 -23.46 7.30
C TRP A 16 -2.73 -23.90 6.19
N GLN A 17 -1.45 -23.48 6.26
CA GLN A 17 -0.40 -23.93 5.33
C GLN A 17 0.04 -25.39 5.56
N GLY A 18 -0.67 -26.16 6.40
CA GLY A 18 -0.36 -27.55 6.72
C GLY A 18 0.83 -27.70 7.68
N ARG A 19 1.33 -26.60 8.26
CA ARG A 19 2.43 -26.66 9.22
C ARG A 19 1.84 -26.95 10.60
N ALA A 20 2.30 -28.02 11.24
CA ALA A 20 1.97 -28.34 12.62
C ALA A 20 3.16 -27.98 13.52
N ASN A 21 2.89 -27.38 14.68
CA ASN A 21 3.90 -27.09 15.69
C ASN A 21 3.55 -27.81 17.00
N GLY A 22 4.55 -28.30 17.74
CA GLY A 22 4.34 -29.05 18.97
C GLY A 22 5.54 -29.15 19.92
N GLY A 23 5.26 -29.61 21.15
CA GLY A 23 6.26 -29.82 22.23
C GLY A 23 6.17 -28.82 23.39
N ALA A 24 6.66 -29.23 24.57
CA ALA A 24 6.49 -28.53 25.86
C ALA A 24 7.12 -27.11 25.94
N GLY A 25 8.00 -26.75 25.00
CA GLY A 25 8.60 -25.41 24.91
C GLY A 25 8.18 -24.59 23.67
N MET A 26 7.27 -25.11 22.84
CA MET A 26 6.95 -24.55 21.52
C MET A 26 5.54 -23.98 21.40
N THR A 27 4.68 -24.20 22.41
CA THR A 27 3.30 -23.71 22.44
C THR A 27 3.21 -22.46 23.32
N ASP A 28 2.49 -21.44 22.87
CA ASP A 28 2.35 -20.16 23.58
C ASP A 28 0.88 -19.78 23.83
N GLY A 29 0.65 -18.61 24.43
CA GLY A 29 -0.69 -18.11 24.71
C GLY A 29 -1.57 -17.93 23.47
N ILE A 30 -0.98 -17.73 22.28
CA ILE A 30 -1.74 -17.61 21.04
C ILE A 30 -2.39 -18.94 20.67
N ASP A 31 -1.70 -20.06 20.89
CA ASP A 31 -2.26 -21.39 20.64
C ASP A 31 -3.39 -21.72 21.61
N LEU A 32 -3.23 -21.32 22.88
CA LEU A 32 -4.28 -21.46 23.89
C LEU A 32 -5.52 -20.64 23.51
N ASP A 33 -5.34 -19.36 23.13
CA ASP A 33 -6.44 -18.48 22.76
C ASP A 33 -7.19 -19.00 21.52
N LEU A 34 -6.45 -19.45 20.49
CA LEU A 34 -7.04 -20.02 19.28
C LEU A 34 -7.79 -21.33 19.57
N ALA A 35 -7.25 -22.18 20.45
CA ALA A 35 -7.87 -23.44 20.82
C ALA A 35 -9.12 -23.22 21.68
N ALA A 36 -9.09 -22.26 22.61
CA ALA A 36 -10.24 -21.87 23.42
C ALA A 36 -11.41 -21.34 22.58
N LEU A 37 -11.10 -20.71 21.44
CA LEU A 37 -12.09 -20.27 20.45
C LEU A 37 -12.49 -21.37 19.44
N GLY A 38 -11.92 -22.58 19.55
CA GLY A 38 -12.19 -23.69 18.64
C GLY A 38 -11.67 -23.49 17.21
N LEU A 39 -10.77 -22.52 16.99
CA LEU A 39 -10.20 -22.21 15.66
C LEU A 39 -9.05 -23.16 15.30
N VAL A 40 -8.43 -23.76 16.30
CA VAL A 40 -7.45 -24.82 16.15
C VAL A 40 -7.80 -25.95 17.11
N GLU A 41 -7.42 -27.17 16.76
CA GLU A 41 -7.55 -28.33 17.63
C GLU A 41 -6.18 -28.89 17.98
N ARG A 42 -6.07 -29.35 19.23
CA ARG A 42 -4.88 -29.98 19.79
C ARG A 42 -4.94 -31.47 19.49
N PHE A 43 -3.86 -32.04 18.95
CA PHE A 43 -3.77 -33.47 18.64
C PHE A 43 -2.37 -34.00 18.94
N GLU A 44 -2.24 -35.31 19.18
CA GLU A 44 -0.94 -35.95 19.37
C GLU A 44 -0.41 -36.49 18.04
N ARG A 45 0.86 -36.23 17.78
CA ARG A 45 1.59 -36.77 16.63
C ARG A 45 2.72 -37.66 17.13
N LEU A 46 2.68 -38.93 16.74
CA LEU A 46 3.71 -39.90 17.09
C LEU A 46 5.10 -39.36 16.73
N GLY A 47 6.03 -39.37 17.70
CA GLY A 47 7.39 -38.87 17.54
C GLY A 47 7.58 -37.35 17.61
N TYR A 48 6.50 -36.57 17.65
CA TYR A 48 6.54 -35.09 17.73
C TYR A 48 5.83 -34.53 18.97
N GLY A 49 5.09 -35.37 19.68
CA GLY A 49 4.30 -34.97 20.85
C GLY A 49 3.05 -34.21 20.45
N VAL A 50 2.68 -33.22 21.25
CA VAL A 50 1.39 -32.53 21.07
C VAL A 50 1.51 -31.40 20.06
N CYS A 51 0.67 -31.43 19.04
CA CYS A 51 0.60 -30.47 17.95
C CYS A 51 -0.77 -29.78 17.85
N PHE A 52 -0.86 -28.78 16.97
CA PHE A 52 -2.11 -28.10 16.60
C PHE A 52 -2.36 -28.14 15.09
N ARG A 53 -3.63 -28.24 14.70
CA ARG A 53 -4.11 -28.09 13.31
C ARG A 53 -5.31 -27.15 13.27
N ILE A 54 -5.51 -26.48 12.14
CA ILE A 54 -6.66 -25.58 11.95
C ILE A 54 -7.96 -26.40 11.88
N THR A 55 -9.03 -25.90 12.49
CA THR A 55 -10.37 -26.49 12.36
C THR A 55 -11.15 -25.85 11.21
N GLN A 56 -12.28 -26.42 10.84
CA GLN A 56 -13.21 -25.78 9.89
C GLN A 56 -13.64 -24.38 10.34
N ALA A 57 -13.89 -24.17 11.64
CA ALA A 57 -14.20 -22.85 12.19
C ALA A 57 -13.02 -21.88 12.04
N GLY A 58 -11.79 -22.36 12.24
CA GLY A 58 -10.57 -21.60 11.98
C GLY A 58 -10.42 -21.19 10.52
N GLU A 59 -10.72 -22.08 9.57
CA GLU A 59 -10.70 -21.76 8.14
C GLU A 59 -11.74 -20.69 7.77
N GLN A 60 -12.96 -20.81 8.30
CA GLN A 60 -14.02 -19.83 8.09
C GLN A 60 -13.64 -18.45 8.65
N GLU A 61 -13.09 -18.41 9.86
CA GLU A 61 -12.62 -17.15 10.47
C GLU A 61 -11.44 -16.54 9.69
N LEU A 62 -10.52 -17.37 9.20
CA LEU A 62 -9.41 -16.91 8.37
C LEU A 62 -9.90 -16.34 7.02
N ALA A 63 -10.91 -16.97 6.41
CA ALA A 63 -11.55 -16.48 5.20
C ALA A 63 -12.31 -15.17 5.45
N ALA A 64 -13.04 -15.08 6.57
CA ALA A 64 -13.73 -13.86 6.98
C ALA A 64 -12.75 -12.70 7.20
N GLU A 65 -11.60 -12.95 7.85
CA GLU A 65 -10.57 -11.93 8.02
C GLU A 65 -9.96 -11.48 6.69
N LYS A 66 -9.74 -12.40 5.75
CA LYS A 66 -9.30 -12.05 4.40
C LYS A 66 -10.32 -11.14 3.72
N ALA A 67 -11.62 -11.44 3.83
CA ALA A 67 -12.68 -10.59 3.28
C ALA A 67 -12.71 -9.21 3.96
N ARG A 68 -12.56 -9.13 5.29
CA ARG A 68 -12.43 -7.87 6.03
C ARG A 68 -11.21 -7.08 5.58
N GLU A 69 -10.07 -7.73 5.34
CA GLU A 69 -8.85 -7.08 4.83
C GLU A 69 -9.07 -6.48 3.43
N VAL A 70 -9.73 -7.20 2.53
CA VAL A 70 -10.11 -6.70 1.21
C VAL A 70 -11.04 -5.50 1.34
N GLY A 71 -12.08 -5.60 2.17
CA GLY A 71 -13.02 -4.50 2.43
C GLY A 71 -12.33 -3.25 3.00
N ARG A 72 -11.35 -3.41 3.90
CA ARG A 72 -10.57 -2.29 4.44
C ARG A 72 -9.68 -1.60 3.39
N ARG A 73 -9.19 -2.33 2.39
CA ARG A 73 -8.35 -1.77 1.30
C ARG A 73 -9.15 -1.20 0.14
N GLN A 74 -10.39 -1.63 -0.04
CA GLN A 74 -11.23 -1.24 -1.17
C GLN A 74 -11.40 0.29 -1.31
N PRO A 75 -11.64 1.08 -0.25
CA PRO A 75 -11.75 2.53 -0.38
C PRO A 75 -10.48 3.18 -0.94
N HIS A 76 -9.30 2.72 -0.48
CA HIS A 76 -8.01 3.23 -0.94
C HIS A 76 -7.79 2.89 -2.42
N HIS A 77 -7.99 1.62 -2.80
CA HIS A 77 -7.86 1.20 -4.20
C HIS A 77 -8.86 1.92 -5.12
N ALA A 78 -10.09 2.15 -4.66
CA ALA A 78 -11.11 2.85 -5.43
C ALA A 78 -10.72 4.32 -5.65
N LEU A 79 -10.24 5.01 -4.62
CA LEU A 79 -9.77 6.40 -4.73
C LEU A 79 -8.53 6.51 -5.62
N ALA A 80 -7.55 5.60 -5.49
CA ALA A 80 -6.38 5.53 -6.36
C ALA A 80 -6.76 5.32 -7.84
N GLY A 81 -7.74 4.45 -8.11
CA GLY A 81 -8.26 4.20 -9.45
C GLY A 81 -8.90 5.44 -10.07
N ARG A 82 -9.75 6.15 -9.32
CA ARG A 82 -10.39 7.40 -9.79
C ARG A 82 -9.38 8.52 -9.99
N LEU A 83 -8.40 8.63 -9.10
CA LEU A 83 -7.30 9.58 -9.23
C LEU A 83 -6.45 9.31 -10.47
N ALA A 84 -6.14 8.05 -10.76
CA ALA A 84 -5.43 7.67 -11.98
C ALA A 84 -6.24 8.03 -13.24
N GLN A 85 -7.55 7.80 -13.26
CA GLN A 85 -8.42 8.20 -14.37
C GLN A 85 -8.43 9.72 -14.58
N TRP A 86 -8.53 10.49 -13.49
CA TRP A 86 -8.43 11.95 -13.56
C TRP A 86 -7.07 12.39 -14.10
N ARG A 87 -5.96 11.81 -13.64
CA ARG A 87 -4.62 12.08 -14.18
C ARG A 87 -4.51 11.76 -15.68
N GLN A 88 -5.12 10.66 -16.13
CA GLN A 88 -5.16 10.29 -17.55
C GLN A 88 -5.92 11.33 -18.38
N SER A 89 -7.05 11.84 -17.89
CA SER A 89 -7.80 12.90 -18.56
C SER A 89 -7.01 14.22 -18.68
N GLN A 90 -5.97 14.40 -17.87
CA GLN A 90 -5.00 15.49 -17.98
C GLN A 90 -3.82 15.18 -18.93
N GLY A 91 -3.93 14.16 -19.79
CA GLY A 91 -2.91 13.79 -20.77
C GLY A 91 -1.69 13.08 -20.19
N ARG A 92 -1.87 12.32 -19.11
CA ARG A 92 -0.78 11.62 -18.40
C ARG A 92 -0.89 10.11 -18.55
N VAL A 93 0.26 9.45 -18.61
CA VAL A 93 0.36 8.00 -18.44
C VAL A 93 0.46 7.71 -16.94
N THR A 94 -0.26 6.70 -16.46
CA THR A 94 -0.37 6.39 -15.03
C THR A 94 -0.05 4.94 -14.72
N TRP A 95 0.54 4.71 -13.55
CA TRP A 95 0.82 3.39 -13.00
C TRP A 95 0.35 3.35 -11.54
N GLN A 96 -0.50 2.39 -11.21
CA GLN A 96 -0.95 2.18 -9.83
C GLN A 96 -0.07 1.12 -9.15
N ASN A 97 0.35 1.38 -7.92
CA ASN A 97 1.13 0.44 -7.11
C ASN A 97 2.41 -0.10 -7.80
N ILE A 98 3.03 0.68 -8.69
CA ILE A 98 4.25 0.26 -9.38
C ILE A 98 5.43 0.25 -8.41
N GLU A 99 6.20 -0.84 -8.42
CA GLU A 99 7.46 -0.88 -7.69
C GLU A 99 8.61 -0.32 -8.54
N LEU A 100 9.29 0.71 -8.02
CA LEU A 100 10.47 1.34 -8.61
C LEU A 100 11.65 1.23 -7.63
N LEU A 101 12.87 1.08 -8.14
CA LEU A 101 14.08 1.09 -7.31
C LEU A 101 14.70 2.48 -7.31
N VAL A 102 15.03 2.99 -6.13
CA VAL A 102 15.76 4.25 -5.95
C VAL A 102 17.06 4.02 -5.21
N ASP A 103 18.12 4.74 -5.61
CA ASP A 103 19.41 4.65 -4.96
C ASP A 103 19.37 5.39 -3.61
N LEU A 104 19.98 4.78 -2.59
CA LEU A 104 20.13 5.34 -1.24
C LEU A 104 21.46 6.08 -1.11
N GLU A 105 21.48 7.17 -0.34
CA GLU A 105 22.71 7.92 -0.04
C GLU A 105 23.73 7.07 0.74
N SER A 106 23.24 6.16 1.59
CA SER A 106 24.06 5.19 2.32
C SER A 106 24.64 4.07 1.43
N GLY A 107 24.36 4.10 0.13
CA GLY A 107 24.62 3.00 -0.79
C GLY A 107 23.49 1.96 -0.80
N GLY A 108 23.37 1.25 -1.92
CA GLY A 108 22.32 0.27 -2.17
C GLY A 108 21.06 0.87 -2.80
N ARG A 109 20.03 0.03 -2.96
CA ARG A 109 18.74 0.40 -3.57
C ARG A 109 17.60 0.08 -2.64
N GLN A 110 16.61 0.98 -2.63
CA GLN A 110 15.34 0.78 -1.94
C GLN A 110 14.22 0.62 -2.97
N ALA A 111 13.37 -0.38 -2.77
CA ALA A 111 12.10 -0.47 -3.48
C ALA A 111 11.10 0.52 -2.88
N ILE A 112 10.54 1.37 -3.74
CA ILE A 112 9.43 2.26 -3.42
C ILE A 112 8.21 1.87 -4.24
N ARG A 113 7.04 2.11 -3.67
CA ARG A 113 5.77 1.78 -4.31
C ARG A 113 4.78 2.92 -4.09
N PRO A 114 4.74 3.93 -4.95
CA PRO A 114 3.71 4.97 -4.91
C PRO A 114 2.33 4.37 -5.22
N ASP A 115 1.28 4.95 -4.63
CA ASP A 115 -0.10 4.56 -4.91
C ASP A 115 -0.46 4.83 -6.37
N VAL A 116 -0.17 6.05 -6.85
CA VAL A 116 -0.24 6.42 -8.26
C VAL A 116 1.04 7.15 -8.66
N PHE A 117 1.72 6.65 -9.70
CA PHE A 117 2.81 7.35 -10.39
C PHE A 117 2.32 7.81 -11.76
N SER A 118 2.69 9.01 -12.19
CA SER A 118 2.30 9.51 -13.51
C SER A 118 3.34 10.39 -14.19
N VAL A 119 3.42 10.30 -15.51
CA VAL A 119 4.29 11.13 -16.37
C VAL A 119 3.45 11.76 -17.49
N ALA A 120 3.85 12.92 -18.00
CA ALA A 120 3.23 13.46 -19.21
C ALA A 120 3.49 12.54 -20.41
N ALA A 121 2.49 12.39 -21.28
CA ALA A 121 2.63 11.67 -22.53
C ALA A 121 3.44 12.51 -23.54
N THR A 122 4.77 12.45 -23.45
CA THR A 122 5.69 13.19 -24.31
C THR A 122 6.97 12.39 -24.57
N TYR A 123 7.64 12.69 -25.69
CA TYR A 123 8.95 12.14 -26.03
C TYR A 123 10.11 13.04 -25.57
N ASP A 124 9.82 14.22 -25.02
CA ASP A 124 10.83 15.13 -24.47
C ASP A 124 11.07 14.81 -22.99
N GLU A 125 12.25 14.26 -22.69
CA GLU A 125 12.68 13.92 -21.33
C GLU A 125 12.55 15.10 -20.35
N LYS A 126 12.75 16.34 -20.80
CA LYS A 126 12.65 17.52 -19.91
C LYS A 126 11.22 17.87 -19.54
N ARG A 127 10.23 17.26 -20.22
CA ARG A 127 8.81 17.56 -20.10
C ARG A 127 7.98 16.40 -19.55
N ILE A 128 8.58 15.23 -19.27
CA ILE A 128 7.88 14.05 -18.74
C ILE A 128 7.29 14.27 -17.34
N ASN A 129 7.74 15.34 -16.65
CA ASN A 129 7.21 15.87 -15.39
C ASN A 129 6.68 14.83 -14.37
N PRO A 130 7.51 13.89 -13.88
CA PRO A 130 7.04 12.76 -13.10
C PRO A 130 6.39 13.18 -11.78
N CYS A 131 5.29 12.53 -11.43
CA CYS A 131 4.44 12.88 -10.30
C CYS A 131 4.11 11.64 -9.49
N VAL A 132 4.17 11.76 -8.16
CA VAL A 132 3.60 10.77 -7.24
C VAL A 132 2.37 11.36 -6.58
N ASP A 133 1.29 10.59 -6.58
CA ASP A 133 0.11 10.86 -5.78
C ASP A 133 -0.06 9.75 -4.73
N GLU A 134 -0.01 10.12 -3.47
CA GLU A 134 -0.15 9.24 -2.31
C GLU A 134 -1.57 9.35 -1.75
N VAL A 135 -2.30 8.24 -1.74
CA VAL A 135 -3.74 8.20 -1.44
C VAL A 135 -3.95 7.98 0.05
N LYS A 136 -4.85 8.78 0.64
CA LYS A 136 -5.24 8.70 2.04
C LYS A 136 -6.75 8.63 2.19
N VAL A 137 -7.21 7.57 2.86
CA VAL A 137 -8.64 7.33 3.14
C VAL A 137 -8.95 7.36 4.64
N SER A 138 -7.95 7.66 5.48
CA SER A 138 -8.18 7.91 6.90
C SER A 138 -7.18 8.91 7.46
N ARG A 139 -7.59 9.63 8.50
CA ARG A 139 -6.74 10.53 9.30
C ARG A 139 -5.50 9.82 9.85
N ALA A 140 -5.68 8.61 10.40
CA ALA A 140 -4.60 7.84 10.99
C ALA A 140 -3.53 7.45 9.96
N ASP A 141 -3.95 7.05 8.76
CA ASP A 141 -3.05 6.74 7.64
C ASP A 141 -2.25 7.98 7.22
N PHE A 142 -2.92 9.14 7.06
CA PHE A 142 -2.24 10.39 6.73
C PHE A 142 -1.19 10.78 7.79
N LEU A 143 -1.56 10.79 9.07
CA LEU A 143 -0.65 11.19 10.14
C LEU A 143 0.54 10.22 10.28
N ALA A 144 0.31 8.91 10.12
CA ALA A 144 1.37 7.90 10.16
C ALA A 144 2.38 8.10 9.02
N ASP A 145 1.93 8.50 7.84
CA ASP A 145 2.78 8.79 6.70
C ASP A 145 3.55 10.11 6.85
N VAL A 146 2.91 11.16 7.38
CA VAL A 146 3.57 12.44 7.67
C VAL A 146 4.73 12.24 8.65
N ALA A 147 4.55 11.37 9.65
CA ALA A 147 5.57 11.02 10.62
C ALA A 147 6.80 10.29 10.04
N ARG A 148 6.75 9.86 8.77
CA ARG A 148 7.81 9.09 8.07
C ARG A 148 8.42 9.89 6.92
N PRO A 149 9.29 10.89 7.20
CA PRO A 149 9.90 11.72 6.16
C PRO A 149 10.74 10.93 5.15
N GLU A 150 11.33 9.80 5.54
CA GLU A 150 12.11 8.91 4.69
C GLU A 150 11.32 8.36 3.50
N LYS A 151 10.02 8.09 3.68
CA LYS A 151 9.13 7.65 2.59
C LYS A 151 9.03 8.72 1.51
N ARG A 152 8.86 9.98 1.93
CA ARG A 152 8.79 11.14 1.02
C ARG A 152 10.13 11.40 0.33
N ALA A 153 11.23 11.21 1.04
CA ALA A 153 12.57 11.35 0.47
C ALA A 153 12.80 10.35 -0.68
N GLY A 154 12.32 9.10 -0.54
CA GLY A 154 12.36 8.10 -1.60
C GLY A 154 11.62 8.53 -2.87
N TYR A 155 10.39 9.04 -2.74
CA TYR A 155 9.63 9.53 -3.90
C TYR A 155 10.28 10.74 -4.57
N GLY A 156 10.94 11.61 -3.80
CA GLY A 156 11.68 12.76 -4.33
C GLY A 156 12.85 12.40 -5.26
N ARG A 157 13.26 11.12 -5.33
CA ARG A 157 14.26 10.63 -6.29
C ARG A 157 13.69 10.34 -7.68
N ILE A 158 12.38 10.16 -7.80
CA ILE A 158 11.70 9.79 -9.06
C ILE A 158 10.58 10.73 -9.47
N ALA A 159 10.16 11.65 -8.61
CA ALA A 159 9.08 12.58 -8.87
C ALA A 159 9.49 14.04 -8.66
N GLU A 160 9.10 14.88 -9.60
CA GLU A 160 9.26 16.33 -9.48
C GLU A 160 8.31 16.94 -8.45
N VAL A 161 7.16 16.30 -8.25
CA VAL A 161 6.11 16.72 -7.33
C VAL A 161 5.50 15.51 -6.64
N LEU A 162 5.12 15.71 -5.37
CA LEU A 162 4.40 14.74 -4.55
C LEU A 162 3.09 15.38 -4.09
N TYR A 163 1.97 14.71 -4.32
CA TYR A 163 0.67 15.08 -3.76
C TYR A 163 0.22 14.06 -2.73
N TYR A 164 -0.41 14.53 -1.66
CA TYR A 164 -1.38 13.73 -0.94
C TYR A 164 -2.74 13.88 -1.63
N ALA A 165 -3.45 12.78 -1.83
CA ALA A 165 -4.79 12.75 -2.40
C ALA A 165 -5.77 12.13 -1.41
N ALA A 166 -6.88 12.82 -1.13
CA ALA A 166 -7.85 12.38 -0.14
C ALA A 166 -9.28 12.81 -0.53
N PRO A 167 -10.33 12.25 0.11
CA PRO A 167 -11.67 12.81 0.04
C PRO A 167 -11.71 14.25 0.61
N ALA A 168 -12.63 15.06 0.11
CA ALA A 168 -12.87 16.41 0.64
C ALA A 168 -13.06 16.42 2.17
N GLY A 169 -12.44 17.38 2.84
CA GLY A 169 -12.49 17.55 4.29
C GLY A 169 -11.64 16.57 5.12
N MET A 170 -10.88 15.66 4.50
CA MET A 170 -10.06 14.70 5.26
C MET A 170 -8.71 15.27 5.73
N ILE A 171 -8.10 16.14 4.94
CA ILE A 171 -6.79 16.73 5.18
C ILE A 171 -6.90 18.23 4.96
N GLU A 172 -6.45 19.01 5.94
CA GLU A 172 -6.35 20.46 5.79
C GLU A 172 -5.03 20.85 5.07
N PRO A 173 -5.03 21.88 4.19
CA PRO A 173 -3.81 22.31 3.49
C PRO A 173 -2.63 22.66 4.41
N SER A 174 -2.92 23.13 5.63
CA SER A 174 -1.92 23.48 6.65
C SER A 174 -1.24 22.26 7.27
N GLU A 175 -1.87 21.08 7.23
CA GLU A 175 -1.29 19.83 7.76
C GLU A 175 -0.35 19.15 6.77
N VAL A 176 -0.47 19.49 5.47
CA VAL A 176 0.33 18.88 4.42
C VAL A 176 1.79 19.34 4.54
N PRO A 177 2.78 18.42 4.55
CA PRO A 177 4.17 18.80 4.67
C PRO A 177 4.66 19.80 3.62
N GLU A 178 5.67 20.58 3.98
CA GLU A 178 6.27 21.57 3.08
C GLU A 178 6.75 20.92 1.78
N GLY A 179 6.47 21.59 0.65
CA GLY A 179 6.81 21.12 -0.69
C GLY A 179 5.87 20.07 -1.28
N CYS A 180 4.99 19.46 -0.48
CA CYS A 180 3.97 18.53 -0.95
C CYS A 180 2.69 19.29 -1.34
N GLY A 181 1.95 18.74 -2.30
CA GLY A 181 0.65 19.24 -2.74
C GLY A 181 -0.51 18.48 -2.09
N LEU A 182 -1.72 19.02 -2.24
CA LEU A 182 -2.96 18.41 -1.81
C LEU A 182 -3.95 18.37 -2.97
N LEU A 183 -4.42 17.18 -3.30
CA LEU A 183 -5.55 16.93 -4.18
C LEU A 183 -6.73 16.44 -3.35
N VAL A 184 -7.91 16.99 -3.59
CA VAL A 184 -9.14 16.52 -2.97
C VAL A 184 -10.13 16.05 -4.02
N GLU A 185 -10.72 14.88 -3.80
CA GLU A 185 -11.84 14.44 -4.61
C GLU A 185 -13.11 15.19 -4.16
N VAL A 186 -13.67 16.02 -5.04
CA VAL A 186 -14.89 16.81 -4.79
C VAL A 186 -16.15 16.09 -5.31
N ALA A 187 -15.98 15.28 -6.36
CA ALA A 187 -16.97 14.34 -6.87
C ALA A 187 -16.23 13.13 -7.49
N PRO A 188 -16.89 11.98 -7.75
CA PRO A 188 -16.20 10.82 -8.32
C PRO A 188 -15.43 11.17 -9.60
N CYS A 189 -14.12 10.92 -9.60
CA CYS A 189 -13.19 11.25 -10.69
C CYS A 189 -12.97 12.75 -10.95
N GLU A 190 -13.44 13.63 -10.07
CA GLU A 190 -13.21 15.08 -10.11
C GLU A 190 -12.35 15.53 -8.94
N PHE A 191 -11.18 16.09 -9.23
CA PHE A 191 -10.21 16.50 -8.23
C PHE A 191 -9.85 17.98 -8.31
N GLU A 192 -9.71 18.61 -7.15
CA GLU A 192 -9.24 19.99 -7.01
C GLU A 192 -7.89 20.04 -6.29
N ILE A 193 -7.04 21.00 -6.69
CA ILE A 193 -5.77 21.27 -6.03
C ILE A 193 -5.99 22.31 -4.92
N LEU A 194 -6.04 21.86 -3.66
CA LEU A 194 -6.12 22.78 -2.51
C LEU A 194 -4.75 23.32 -2.07
N LYS A 195 -3.66 22.61 -2.39
CA LYS A 195 -2.30 23.06 -2.12
C LYS A 195 -1.40 22.68 -3.29
N ARG A 196 -0.71 23.67 -3.85
CA ARG A 196 0.28 23.45 -4.91
C ARG A 196 1.61 22.93 -4.31
N PRO A 197 2.21 21.87 -4.87
CA PRO A 197 3.52 21.39 -4.44
C PRO A 197 4.63 22.33 -4.90
N LYS A 198 5.81 22.21 -4.28
CA LYS A 198 7.04 22.84 -4.78
C LYS A 198 7.73 21.88 -5.74
N LYS A 199 7.86 22.30 -7.01
CA LYS A 199 8.53 21.52 -8.05
C LYS A 199 10.02 21.36 -7.72
N ARG A 200 10.55 20.13 -7.88
CA ARG A 200 11.97 19.81 -7.78
C ARG A 200 12.41 19.10 -9.06
N PRO A 201 13.48 19.51 -9.75
CA PRO A 201 13.94 18.79 -10.94
C PRO A 201 14.37 17.36 -10.60
N VAL A 202 13.92 16.39 -11.39
CA VAL A 202 14.30 14.98 -11.28
C VAL A 202 14.47 14.39 -12.67
N SER A 203 15.51 13.58 -12.85
CA SER A 203 15.73 12.79 -14.07
C SER A 203 15.49 11.32 -13.77
N LEU A 204 14.64 10.68 -14.58
CA LEU A 204 14.47 9.23 -14.51
C LEU A 204 15.66 8.55 -15.19
N THR A 205 16.18 7.48 -14.58
CA THR A 205 17.27 6.69 -15.16
C THR A 205 16.74 5.73 -16.23
N THR A 206 17.62 5.18 -17.05
CA THR A 206 17.30 4.09 -17.98
C THR A 206 16.61 2.92 -17.26
N HIS A 207 17.02 2.61 -16.03
CA HIS A 207 16.39 1.55 -15.24
C HIS A 207 14.92 1.85 -14.94
N HIS A 208 14.58 3.10 -14.61
CA HIS A 208 13.18 3.51 -14.41
C HIS A 208 12.38 3.34 -15.70
N PHE A 209 12.89 3.83 -16.83
CA PHE A 209 12.20 3.69 -18.12
C PHE A 209 11.99 2.22 -18.52
N MET A 210 13.01 1.36 -18.35
CA MET A 210 12.86 -0.07 -18.60
C MET A 210 11.76 -0.70 -17.74
N ASN A 211 11.67 -0.32 -16.46
CA ASN A 211 10.61 -0.81 -15.58
C ASN A 211 9.21 -0.34 -16.03
N LEU A 212 9.09 0.94 -16.45
CA LEU A 212 7.83 1.51 -16.97
C LEU A 212 7.41 0.91 -18.32
N ILE A 213 8.37 0.49 -19.16
CA ILE A 213 8.10 -0.20 -20.43
C ILE A 213 7.63 -1.64 -20.17
N LEU A 214 8.32 -2.37 -19.29
CA LEU A 214 7.99 -3.76 -18.97
C LEU A 214 6.67 -3.89 -18.19
N LYS A 215 6.30 -2.85 -17.44
CA LYS A 215 5.01 -2.72 -16.74
C LYS A 215 4.24 -1.57 -17.38
N PRO A 216 3.66 -1.74 -18.58
CA PRO A 216 3.07 -0.65 -19.33
C PRO A 216 1.96 0.04 -18.53
N GLY A 217 2.00 1.37 -18.53
CA GLY A 217 1.02 2.20 -17.82
C GLY A 217 -0.29 2.33 -18.58
N ALA A 218 -1.33 2.77 -17.88
CA ALA A 218 -2.60 3.13 -18.50
C ALA A 218 -2.56 4.56 -19.03
N PHE A 219 -3.05 4.75 -20.25
CA PHE A 219 -3.13 6.02 -20.94
C PHE A 219 -4.47 6.10 -21.69
N ALA A 220 -5.15 7.24 -21.60
CA ALA A 220 -6.34 7.54 -22.37
C ALA A 220 -5.97 8.62 -23.41
N PRO A 221 -5.78 8.26 -24.70
CA PRO A 221 -5.51 9.24 -25.74
C PRO A 221 -6.68 10.21 -25.88
N ALA A 222 -6.37 11.48 -26.14
CA ALA A 222 -7.38 12.52 -26.35
C ALA A 222 -7.91 12.57 -27.80
N TRP A 223 -7.75 11.50 -28.58
CA TRP A 223 -8.13 11.41 -30.00
C TRP A 223 -9.14 10.30 -30.25
#